data_AF-A0A7N2N8N1-F1
#
_entry.id   AF-A0A7N2N8N1-F1
#
_cell.length_a   1.000
_cell.length_b   1.000
_cell.length_c   1.000
_cell.angle_alpha   90.00
_cell.angle_beta   90.00
_cell.angle_gamma   90.00
#
_symmetry.space_group_name_H-M   'P 1'
#
loop_
_entity.id
_entity.type
_entity.pdbx_description
1 polymer ?
#
loop_
_entity_poly.entity_id
_entity_poly.type
_entity_poly.pdbx_seq_one_letter_code
_entity_poly.pdbx_strand_id
1 'polypeptide(L)'
;MEKAMQVFEAKEEYFIQNGAILLEKQISCNQGRDIETIGVFFAKDIRQAENNYDPDLILGAEIGTVYKGKLDDRQVAIKVKGPLRLWSFEKTIDFFLNQVAIKQSISNKNVFRIYGCCLETEIPILVFELISNNTLFDNLHGKGKWVPRLISWLDRVRIAMETYNAICYMHCGRSRPIVHLDKSFTAKLSNFGFAVSIAPGERLFSR
;
A
#
# COMPACT_ATOMS: atom_id res chain seq x y z
N MET A 1 12.94 -33.83 -4.92
CA MET A 1 12.24 -33.35 -6.13
C MET A 1 10.78 -33.03 -5.81
N GLU A 2 10.01 -33.94 -5.23
CA GLU A 2 8.58 -33.78 -4.93
C GLU A 2 8.21 -32.53 -4.12
N LYS A 3 8.92 -32.22 -3.02
CA LYS A 3 8.73 -30.97 -2.26
C LYS A 3 8.99 -29.69 -3.06
N ALA A 4 9.96 -29.71 -3.97
CA ALA A 4 10.28 -28.55 -4.80
C ALA A 4 9.20 -28.31 -5.87
N MET A 5 8.64 -29.40 -6.40
CA MET A 5 7.52 -29.38 -7.34
C MET A 5 6.26 -28.83 -6.66
N GLN A 6 5.93 -29.29 -5.45
CA GLN A 6 4.80 -28.78 -4.67
C GLN A 6 4.92 -27.28 -4.34
N VAL A 7 6.13 -26.81 -3.99
CA VAL A 7 6.38 -25.38 -3.74
C VAL A 7 6.25 -24.55 -5.02
N PHE A 8 6.65 -25.09 -6.17
CA PHE A 8 6.48 -24.42 -7.45
C PHE A 8 5.00 -24.33 -7.85
N GLU A 9 4.27 -25.43 -7.74
CA GLU A 9 2.83 -25.50 -8.02
C GLU A 9 2.03 -24.51 -7.15
N ALA A 10 2.32 -24.45 -5.84
CA ALA A 10 1.65 -23.51 -4.94
C ALA A 10 1.92 -22.04 -5.31
N LYS A 11 3.14 -21.71 -5.75
CA LYS A 11 3.49 -20.34 -6.19
C LYS A 11 2.72 -19.93 -7.44
N GLU A 12 2.57 -20.85 -8.39
CA GLU A 12 1.82 -20.62 -9.62
C GLU A 12 0.33 -20.42 -9.32
N GLU A 13 -0.24 -21.25 -8.43
CA GLU A 13 -1.62 -21.11 -7.96
C GLU A 13 -1.86 -19.74 -7.32
N TYR A 14 -0.99 -19.31 -6.40
CA TYR A 14 -1.09 -17.98 -5.80
C TYR A 14 -0.96 -16.86 -6.82
N PHE A 15 -0.03 -17.00 -7.78
CA PHE A 15 0.15 -15.99 -8.83
C PHE A 15 -1.12 -15.83 -9.66
N ILE A 16 -1.76 -16.93 -10.06
CA ILE A 16 -3.01 -16.93 -10.83
C ILE A 16 -4.14 -16.34 -10.00
N GLN A 17 -4.35 -16.82 -8.76
CA GLN A 17 -5.42 -16.36 -7.89
C GLN A 17 -5.30 -14.87 -7.56
N ASN A 18 -4.14 -14.44 -7.06
CA ASN A 18 -3.91 -13.05 -6.69
C ASN A 18 -3.92 -12.14 -7.92
N GLY A 19 -3.39 -12.60 -9.05
CA GLY A 19 -3.44 -11.88 -10.32
C GLY A 19 -4.87 -11.65 -10.81
N ALA A 20 -5.74 -12.66 -10.72
CA ALA A 20 -7.15 -12.55 -11.08
C ALA A 20 -7.88 -11.50 -10.22
N ILE A 21 -7.71 -11.57 -8.89
CA ILE A 21 -8.33 -10.61 -7.96
C ILE A 21 -7.82 -9.18 -8.23
N LEU A 22 -6.51 -9.01 -8.49
CA LEU A 22 -5.95 -7.71 -8.81
C LEU A 22 -6.53 -7.14 -10.10
N LEU A 23 -6.66 -7.98 -11.14
CA LEU A 23 -7.23 -7.58 -12.42
C LEU A 23 -8.70 -7.15 -12.28
N GLU A 24 -9.52 -7.89 -11.55
CA GLU A 24 -10.91 -7.53 -11.27
C GLU A 24 -11.00 -6.16 -10.58
N LYS A 25 -10.14 -5.91 -9.58
CA LYS A 25 -10.08 -4.61 -8.89
C LYS A 25 -9.65 -3.47 -9.80
N GLN A 26 -8.67 -3.70 -10.68
CA GLN A 26 -8.23 -2.69 -11.65
C GLN A 26 -9.36 -2.32 -12.63
N ILE A 27 -10.11 -3.31 -13.11
CA ILE A 27 -11.27 -3.10 -13.98
C ILE A 27 -12.36 -2.32 -13.22
N SER A 28 -12.64 -2.68 -11.97
CA SER A 28 -13.64 -1.98 -11.15
C SER A 28 -13.25 -0.52 -10.83
N CYS A 29 -11.97 -0.27 -10.53
CA CYS A 29 -11.49 1.06 -10.15
C CYS A 29 -11.43 2.02 -11.33
N ASN A 30 -10.99 1.55 -12.50
CA ASN A 30 -10.60 2.41 -13.63
C ASN A 30 -11.08 1.94 -15.00
N GLN A 31 -11.96 0.95 -15.07
CA GLN A 31 -12.40 0.32 -16.33
C GLN A 31 -11.22 -0.22 -17.16
N GLY A 32 -10.09 -0.55 -16.51
CA GLY A 32 -8.88 -1.00 -17.19
C GLY A 32 -8.06 0.11 -17.87
N ARG A 33 -8.37 1.39 -17.65
CA ARG A 33 -7.70 2.55 -18.30
C ARG A 33 -6.82 3.32 -17.32
N ASP A 34 -5.84 4.05 -17.86
CA ASP A 34 -4.98 4.98 -17.11
C ASP A 34 -4.36 4.35 -15.84
N ILE A 35 -3.91 3.10 -15.97
CA ILE A 35 -3.29 2.33 -14.89
C ILE A 35 -1.79 2.63 -14.87
N GLU A 36 -1.30 3.23 -13.79
CA GLU A 36 0.14 3.36 -13.57
C GLU A 36 0.77 1.95 -13.51
N THR A 37 1.79 1.72 -14.34
CA THR A 37 2.51 0.45 -14.35
C THR A 37 3.30 0.29 -13.05
N ILE A 38 3.16 -0.88 -12.44
CA ILE A 38 3.94 -1.28 -11.26
C ILE A 38 4.77 -2.52 -11.58
N GLY A 39 5.85 -2.72 -10.84
CA GLY A 39 6.67 -3.91 -10.93
C GLY A 39 5.97 -5.14 -10.35
N VAL A 40 6.25 -6.30 -10.94
CA VAL A 40 5.99 -7.60 -10.35
C VAL A 40 7.32 -8.16 -9.86
N PHE A 41 7.40 -8.48 -8.57
CA PHE A 41 8.60 -9.00 -7.93
C PHE A 41 8.43 -10.47 -7.59
N PHE A 42 9.53 -11.23 -7.58
CA PHE A 42 9.52 -12.62 -7.11
C PHE A 42 9.80 -12.68 -5.61
N ALA A 43 9.24 -13.68 -4.93
CA ALA A 43 9.39 -13.84 -3.48
C ALA A 43 10.85 -14.05 -3.06
N LYS A 44 11.69 -14.59 -3.95
CA LYS A 44 13.13 -14.75 -3.72
C LYS A 44 13.84 -13.39 -3.59
N ASP A 45 13.48 -12.42 -4.43
CA ASP A 45 14.12 -11.10 -4.49
C ASP A 45 13.68 -10.28 -3.28
N ILE A 46 12.40 -10.38 -2.91
CA ILE A 46 11.85 -9.77 -1.70
C ILE A 46 12.53 -10.29 -0.44
N ARG A 47 12.66 -11.61 -0.28
CA ARG A 47 13.33 -12.22 0.89
C ARG A 47 14.78 -11.77 1.04
N GLN A 48 15.50 -11.64 -0.08
CA GLN A 48 16.85 -11.12 -0.08
C GLN A 48 16.89 -9.64 0.32
N ALA A 49 15.94 -8.84 -0.20
CA ALA A 49 15.88 -7.41 0.07
C ALA A 49 15.54 -7.06 1.53
N GLU A 50 14.74 -7.88 2.21
CA GLU A 50 14.32 -7.70 3.60
C GLU A 50 15.20 -8.43 4.63
N ASN A 51 16.37 -8.94 4.20
CA ASN A 51 17.33 -9.66 5.04
C ASN A 51 16.69 -10.81 5.85
N ASN A 52 15.85 -11.64 5.20
CA ASN A 52 15.17 -12.79 5.83
C ASN A 52 14.28 -12.43 7.05
N TYR A 53 13.47 -11.37 6.96
CA TYR A 53 12.57 -10.92 8.04
C TYR A 53 13.28 -10.50 9.32
N ASP A 54 14.41 -9.81 9.17
CA ASP A 54 15.17 -9.25 10.29
C ASP A 54 14.29 -8.31 11.15
N PRO A 55 14.05 -8.62 12.44
CA PRO A 55 13.22 -7.79 13.32
C PRO A 55 13.76 -6.37 13.49
N ASP A 56 15.07 -6.15 13.34
CA ASP A 56 15.70 -4.83 13.46
C ASP A 56 15.37 -3.92 12.26
N LEU A 57 14.83 -4.48 11.18
CA LEU A 57 14.39 -3.74 10.00
C LEU A 57 12.89 -3.39 10.02
N ILE A 58 12.15 -3.73 11.09
CA ILE A 58 10.72 -3.43 11.20
C ILE A 58 10.48 -1.92 11.36
N LEU A 59 9.70 -1.35 10.45
CA LEU A 59 9.23 0.04 10.45
C LEU A 59 7.88 0.20 11.14
N GLY A 60 7.04 -0.85 11.15
CA GLY A 60 5.71 -0.85 11.77
C GLY A 60 4.97 -2.17 11.56
N ALA A 61 3.90 -2.41 12.33
CA ALA A 61 3.22 -3.72 12.37
C ALA A 61 1.69 -3.64 12.61
N GLU A 62 1.01 -2.63 12.09
CA GLU A 62 -0.43 -2.41 12.40
C GLU A 62 -1.35 -3.46 11.74
N ILE A 63 -1.47 -3.45 10.41
CA ILE A 63 -2.27 -4.45 9.65
C ILE A 63 -1.36 -5.49 8.99
N GLY A 64 -0.14 -5.08 8.65
CA GLY A 64 0.92 -5.92 8.13
C GLY A 64 2.25 -5.47 8.73
N THR A 65 3.24 -6.35 8.72
CA THR A 65 4.60 -5.96 9.11
C THR A 65 5.27 -5.28 7.94
N VAL A 66 5.81 -4.09 8.17
CA VAL A 66 6.55 -3.31 7.18
C VAL A 66 8.03 -3.39 7.51
N TYR A 67 8.82 -3.95 6.62
CA TYR A 67 10.28 -4.03 6.72
C TYR A 67 10.93 -2.95 5.86
N LYS A 68 12.06 -2.42 6.32
CA LYS A 68 13.00 -1.69 5.47
C LYS A 68 13.78 -2.69 4.64
N GLY A 69 13.89 -2.47 3.34
CA GLY A 69 14.66 -3.32 2.44
C GLY A 69 15.44 -2.54 1.39
N LYS A 70 16.18 -3.28 0.56
CA LYS A 70 16.94 -2.74 -0.58
C LYS A 70 16.72 -3.60 -1.83
N LEU A 71 16.15 -3.01 -2.88
CA LEU A 71 15.93 -3.63 -4.20
C LEU A 71 16.59 -2.78 -5.27
N ASP A 72 17.42 -3.37 -6.15
CA ASP A 72 18.13 -2.68 -7.24
C ASP A 72 18.80 -1.38 -6.80
N ASP A 73 19.57 -1.45 -5.71
CA ASP A 73 20.23 -0.33 -5.04
C ASP A 73 19.33 0.77 -4.45
N ARG A 74 18.02 0.61 -4.51
CA ARG A 74 17.03 1.52 -3.94
C ARG A 74 16.56 1.05 -2.57
N GLN A 75 16.48 1.96 -1.61
CA GLN A 75 15.80 1.68 -0.35
C GLN A 75 14.29 1.65 -0.53
N VAL A 76 13.65 0.61 0.00
CA VAL A 76 12.22 0.36 -0.13
C VAL A 76 11.60 0.03 1.22
N ALA A 77 10.29 0.19 1.33
CA ALA A 77 9.50 -0.42 2.39
C ALA A 77 8.76 -1.64 1.82
N ILE A 78 8.77 -2.76 2.55
CA ILE A 78 8.20 -4.03 2.13
C ILE A 78 7.13 -4.41 3.15
N LYS A 79 5.85 -4.43 2.75
CA LYS A 79 4.73 -4.83 3.64
C LYS A 79 4.35 -6.27 3.36
N VAL A 80 4.44 -7.09 4.40
CA VAL A 80 4.02 -8.49 4.40
C VAL A 80 2.87 -8.70 5.38
N LYS A 81 2.29 -9.91 5.33
CA LYS A 81 1.26 -10.36 6.29
C LYS A 81 1.78 -10.16 7.73
N GLY A 82 1.00 -9.44 8.53
CA GLY A 82 1.32 -9.24 9.95
C GLY A 82 0.98 -10.45 10.80
N PRO A 83 1.45 -10.51 12.06
CA PRO A 83 1.15 -11.59 12.99
C PRO A 83 -0.31 -11.58 13.48
N LEU A 84 -1.00 -10.45 13.35
CA LEU A 84 -2.36 -10.26 13.84
C LEU A 84 -3.38 -10.96 12.92
N ARG A 85 -3.91 -12.11 13.37
CA ARG A 85 -5.03 -12.84 12.74
C ARG A 85 -6.39 -12.17 13.01
N LEU A 86 -6.49 -10.88 12.75
CA LEU A 86 -7.76 -10.16 12.96
C LEU A 86 -8.75 -10.41 11.81
N TRP A 87 -8.26 -10.77 10.62
CA TRP A 87 -9.08 -10.93 9.42
C TRP A 87 -8.97 -12.34 8.83
N SER A 88 -10.00 -12.71 8.07
CA SER A 88 -9.91 -13.89 7.21
C SER A 88 -8.80 -13.70 6.18
N PHE A 89 -8.36 -14.82 5.63
CA PHE A 89 -7.36 -14.83 4.59
C PHE A 89 -7.81 -14.03 3.37
N GLU A 90 -9.06 -14.20 2.90
CA GLU A 90 -9.56 -13.45 1.75
C GLU A 90 -9.62 -11.95 2.01
N LYS A 91 -10.05 -11.52 3.21
CA LYS A 91 -10.07 -10.10 3.60
C LYS A 91 -8.67 -9.50 3.60
N THR A 92 -7.65 -10.29 3.96
CA THR A 92 -6.26 -9.83 3.95
C THR A 92 -5.73 -9.69 2.54
N ILE A 93 -5.98 -10.67 1.65
CA ILE A 93 -5.64 -10.55 0.22
C ILE A 93 -6.33 -9.33 -0.38
N ASP A 94 -7.64 -9.19 -0.16
CA ASP A 94 -8.46 -8.12 -0.68
C ASP A 94 -7.88 -6.75 -0.31
N PHE A 95 -7.56 -6.57 0.98
CA PHE A 95 -6.95 -5.34 1.49
C PHE A 95 -5.59 -5.03 0.88
N PHE A 96 -4.73 -6.03 0.66
CA PHE A 96 -3.43 -5.83 0.05
C PHE A 96 -3.55 -5.46 -1.44
N LEU A 97 -4.36 -6.20 -2.20
CA LEU A 97 -4.55 -5.94 -3.63
C LEU A 97 -5.35 -4.67 -3.90
N ASN A 98 -6.27 -4.28 -3.01
CA ASN A 98 -7.00 -3.02 -3.12
C ASN A 98 -6.06 -1.82 -3.04
N GLN A 99 -5.04 -1.85 -2.18
CA GLN A 99 -4.02 -0.79 -2.14
C GLN A 99 -3.32 -0.65 -3.49
N VAL A 100 -3.01 -1.76 -4.14
CA VAL A 100 -2.35 -1.79 -5.44
C VAL A 100 -3.25 -1.19 -6.51
N ALA A 101 -4.47 -1.72 -6.67
CA ALA A 101 -5.41 -1.25 -7.70
C ALA A 101 -5.75 0.24 -7.54
N ILE A 102 -6.04 0.68 -6.32
CA ILE A 102 -6.34 2.09 -6.03
C ILE A 102 -5.13 2.97 -6.33
N LYS A 103 -3.92 2.58 -5.91
CA LYS A 103 -2.73 3.39 -6.20
C LYS A 103 -2.47 3.51 -7.70
N GLN A 104 -2.56 2.40 -8.45
CA GLN A 104 -2.36 2.43 -9.90
C GLN A 104 -3.36 3.35 -10.60
N SER A 105 -4.54 3.50 -10.00
CA SER A 105 -5.55 4.41 -10.50
C SER A 105 -5.31 5.90 -10.17
N ILE A 106 -4.39 6.19 -9.23
CA ILE A 106 -4.10 7.55 -8.74
C ILE A 106 -2.73 8.01 -9.23
N SER A 107 -2.71 8.98 -10.13
CA SER A 107 -1.49 9.69 -10.54
C SER A 107 -1.41 11.05 -9.84
N ASN A 108 -1.02 11.06 -8.56
CA ASN A 108 -0.88 12.29 -7.76
C ASN A 108 0.40 12.25 -6.91
N LYS A 109 1.21 13.31 -6.95
CA LYS A 109 2.51 13.41 -6.26
C LYS A 109 2.43 13.39 -4.72
N ASN A 110 1.27 13.74 -4.16
CA ASN A 110 1.03 13.80 -2.72
C ASN A 110 0.42 12.49 -2.17
N VAL A 111 0.30 11.46 -3.02
CA VAL A 111 -0.09 10.10 -2.65
C VAL A 111 1.14 9.20 -2.66
N PHE A 112 1.30 8.33 -1.66
CA PHE A 112 2.49 7.47 -1.54
C PHE A 112 2.70 6.60 -2.78
N ARG A 113 3.96 6.30 -3.12
CA ARG A 113 4.27 5.49 -4.30
C ARG A 113 4.37 4.00 -3.96
N ILE A 114 3.63 3.17 -4.71
CA ILE A 114 3.85 1.72 -4.80
C ILE A 114 4.81 1.49 -5.95
N TYR A 115 5.91 0.78 -5.69
CA TYR A 115 6.81 0.32 -6.75
C TYR A 115 6.31 -0.98 -7.37
N GLY A 116 5.67 -1.85 -6.59
CA GLY A 116 5.16 -3.11 -7.10
C GLY A 116 4.67 -4.05 -6.02
N CYS A 117 4.41 -5.29 -6.44
CA CYS A 117 3.99 -6.36 -5.54
C CYS A 117 4.54 -7.72 -5.99
N CYS A 118 4.60 -8.65 -5.05
CA CYS A 118 4.83 -10.08 -5.31
C CYS A 118 3.49 -10.80 -5.15
N LEU A 119 3.08 -11.52 -6.20
CA LEU A 119 1.80 -12.22 -6.27
C LEU A 119 1.94 -13.74 -6.06
N GLU A 120 3.15 -14.29 -6.13
CA GLU A 120 3.43 -15.73 -5.97
C GLU A 120 3.49 -16.21 -4.51
N THR A 121 2.84 -15.48 -3.60
CA THR A 121 2.78 -15.78 -2.16
C THR A 121 1.32 -15.86 -1.70
N GLU A 122 1.06 -16.66 -0.65
CA GLU A 122 -0.27 -16.86 -0.05
C GLU A 122 -0.99 -15.50 0.14
N ILE A 123 -0.38 -14.59 0.90
CA ILE A 123 -0.77 -13.18 0.92
C ILE A 123 0.21 -12.39 0.03
N PRO A 124 -0.26 -11.51 -0.87
CA PRO A 124 0.60 -10.65 -1.66
C PRO A 124 1.55 -9.81 -0.81
N ILE A 125 2.77 -9.62 -1.27
CA ILE A 125 3.74 -8.72 -0.62
C ILE A 125 3.81 -7.42 -1.41
N LEU A 126 3.79 -6.28 -0.73
CA LEU A 126 3.79 -4.96 -1.37
C LEU A 126 5.12 -4.25 -1.18
N VAL A 127 5.59 -3.57 -2.22
CA VAL A 127 6.86 -2.80 -2.22
C VAL A 127 6.55 -1.33 -2.46
N PHE A 128 7.02 -0.46 -1.57
CA PHE A 128 6.72 0.96 -1.55
C PHE A 128 7.99 1.82 -1.54
N GLU A 129 7.79 3.10 -1.84
CA GLU A 129 8.72 4.16 -1.45
C GLU A 129 8.98 4.14 0.06
N LEU A 130 10.26 4.13 0.44
CA LEU A 130 10.64 4.33 1.83
C LEU A 130 10.56 5.81 2.19
N ILE A 131 9.69 6.17 3.14
CA ILE A 131 9.57 7.53 3.65
C ILE A 131 10.56 7.71 4.81
N SER A 132 11.64 8.45 4.59
CA SER A 132 12.75 8.60 5.52
C SER A 132 12.50 9.54 6.71
N ASN A 133 11.49 10.42 6.63
CA ASN A 133 11.29 11.52 7.58
C ASN A 133 10.32 11.21 8.72
N ASN A 134 10.07 9.95 9.05
CA ASN A 134 9.01 9.52 9.98
C ASN A 134 7.61 10.02 9.55
N THR A 135 6.57 9.66 10.29
CA THR A 135 5.21 10.14 9.99
C THR A 135 5.05 11.61 10.38
N LEU A 136 4.04 12.30 9.83
CA LEU A 136 3.72 13.65 10.31
C LEU A 136 3.39 13.65 11.81
N PHE A 137 2.66 12.63 12.26
CA PHE A 137 2.36 12.43 13.67
C PHE A 137 3.63 12.44 14.52
N ASP A 138 4.65 11.64 14.13
CA ASP A 138 5.92 11.58 14.84
C ASP A 138 6.66 12.93 14.84
N ASN A 139 6.59 13.69 13.74
CA ASN A 139 7.24 15.00 13.66
C ASN A 139 6.52 16.07 14.48
N LEU A 140 5.19 15.99 14.62
CA LEU A 140 4.38 16.95 15.38
C LEU A 140 4.36 16.68 16.87
N HIS A 141 4.33 15.39 17.26
CA HIS A 141 4.15 14.97 18.65
C HIS A 141 5.42 14.40 19.29
N GLY A 142 6.46 14.13 18.49
CA GLY A 142 7.63 13.38 18.92
C GLY A 142 7.31 11.88 19.03
N LYS A 143 8.36 11.05 19.00
CA LYS A 143 8.25 9.61 19.23
C LYS A 143 9.47 9.12 20.01
N GLY A 144 9.26 8.50 21.17
CA GLY A 144 10.35 7.98 22.01
C GLY A 144 11.33 9.08 22.43
N LYS A 145 12.62 8.93 22.11
CA LYS A 145 13.69 9.90 22.46
C LYS A 145 13.80 11.09 21.49
N TRP A 146 12.96 11.16 20.46
CA TRP A 146 13.04 12.21 19.44
C TRP A 146 12.17 13.41 19.82
N VAL A 147 12.79 14.59 19.90
CA VAL A 147 12.10 15.87 20.10
C VAL A 147 11.25 16.17 18.85
N PRO A 148 10.02 16.69 18.99
CA PRO A 148 9.22 17.14 17.84
C PRO A 148 10.06 18.05 16.94
N ARG A 149 9.99 17.86 15.62
CA ARG A 149 10.63 18.81 14.71
C ARG A 149 9.90 20.15 14.83
N LEU A 150 10.66 21.25 14.82
CA LEU A 150 10.08 22.56 14.55
C LEU A 150 9.62 22.60 13.08
N ILE A 151 8.39 22.17 12.84
CA ILE A 151 7.70 22.43 11.57
C ILE A 151 7.17 23.86 11.64
N SER A 152 7.70 24.72 10.76
CA SER A 152 7.28 26.12 10.67
C SER A 152 5.79 26.22 10.37
N TRP A 153 5.15 27.33 10.75
CA TRP A 153 3.75 27.57 10.42
C TRP A 153 3.50 27.49 8.89
N LEU A 154 4.41 28.03 8.09
CA LEU A 154 4.33 28.00 6.64
C LEU A 154 4.34 26.56 6.10
N ASP A 155 5.21 25.69 6.65
CA ASP A 155 5.25 24.28 6.27
C ASP A 155 3.96 23.55 6.66
N ARG A 156 3.36 23.86 7.82
CA ARG A 156 2.06 23.28 8.23
C ARG A 156 0.93 23.66 7.27
N VAL A 157 0.88 24.92 6.85
CA VAL A 157 -0.09 25.40 5.84
C VAL A 157 0.14 24.69 4.51
N ARG A 158 1.40 24.55 4.07
CA ARG A 158 1.73 23.79 2.84
C ARG A 158 1.25 22.34 2.95
N ILE A 159 1.54 21.65 4.05
CA ILE A 159 1.12 20.26 4.28
C ILE A 159 -0.42 20.12 4.25
N ALA A 160 -1.14 21.03 4.89
CA ALA A 160 -2.60 21.04 4.88
C ALA A 160 -3.15 21.22 3.45
N MET A 161 -2.58 22.16 2.69
CA MET A 161 -2.99 22.42 1.31
C MET A 161 -2.67 21.24 0.37
N GLU A 162 -1.49 20.62 0.51
CA GLU A 162 -1.10 19.42 -0.23
C GLU A 162 -2.02 18.23 0.06
N THR A 163 -2.40 18.05 1.33
CA THR A 163 -3.34 17.01 1.75
C THR A 163 -4.73 17.28 1.16
N TYR A 164 -5.23 18.52 1.26
CA TYR A 164 -6.50 18.94 0.67
C TYR A 164 -6.54 18.68 -0.84
N ASN A 165 -5.49 19.08 -1.57
CA ASN A 165 -5.42 18.90 -3.02
C ASN A 165 -5.46 17.41 -3.42
N ALA A 166 -4.79 16.54 -2.65
CA ALA A 166 -4.82 15.10 -2.90
C ALA A 166 -6.20 14.50 -2.63
N ILE A 167 -6.86 14.90 -1.53
CA ILE A 167 -8.24 14.51 -1.21
C ILE A 167 -9.19 14.99 -2.32
N CYS A 168 -9.17 16.27 -2.67
CA CYS A 168 -10.00 16.83 -3.73
C CYS A 168 -9.79 16.17 -5.08
N TYR A 169 -8.55 15.83 -5.42
CA TYR A 169 -8.25 15.06 -6.63
C TYR A 169 -8.95 13.70 -6.61
N MET A 170 -8.89 12.97 -5.50
CA MET A 170 -9.54 11.65 -5.39
C MET A 170 -11.07 11.71 -5.43
N HIS A 171 -11.67 12.72 -4.82
CA HIS A 171 -13.14 12.83 -4.73
C HIS A 171 -13.78 13.50 -5.95
N CYS A 172 -13.18 14.59 -6.45
CA CYS A 172 -13.80 15.47 -7.44
C CYS A 172 -13.03 15.50 -8.76
N GLY A 173 -11.73 15.17 -8.75
CA GLY A 173 -10.87 15.21 -9.94
C GLY A 173 -10.98 13.99 -10.83
N ARG A 174 -11.90 13.06 -10.55
CA ARG A 174 -12.01 11.75 -11.20
C ARG A 174 -13.43 11.41 -11.58
N SER A 175 -13.59 10.64 -12.65
CA SER A 175 -14.88 10.09 -13.09
C SER A 175 -15.45 9.04 -12.12
N ARG A 176 -14.58 8.34 -11.39
CA ARG A 176 -14.92 7.41 -10.30
C ARG A 176 -14.25 7.92 -9.02
N PRO A 177 -15.01 8.59 -8.13
CA PRO A 177 -14.48 9.10 -6.88
C PRO A 177 -13.90 7.98 -6.02
N ILE A 178 -12.74 8.23 -5.41
CA ILE A 178 -12.15 7.36 -4.40
C ILE A 178 -12.36 7.96 -3.04
N VAL A 179 -13.04 7.21 -2.17
CA VAL A 179 -13.24 7.57 -0.77
C VAL A 179 -12.23 6.81 0.06
N HIS A 180 -11.33 7.54 0.69
CA HIS A 180 -10.36 6.99 1.62
C HIS A 180 -10.94 7.01 3.03
N LEU A 181 -10.95 5.85 3.68
CA LEU A 181 -11.38 5.68 5.07
C LEU A 181 -10.14 5.34 5.90
N ASP A 182 -9.49 6.37 6.45
CA ASP A 182 -8.38 6.16 7.39
C ASP A 182 -8.81 6.37 8.84
N LYS A 183 -8.10 5.70 9.75
CA LYS A 183 -8.06 5.99 11.17
C LYS A 183 -6.81 6.77 11.58
N SER A 184 -5.84 6.99 10.69
CA SER A 184 -4.51 7.51 11.01
C SER A 184 -4.20 8.91 10.47
N PHE A 185 -3.57 9.74 11.31
CA PHE A 185 -3.23 11.15 11.03
C PHE A 185 -1.87 11.30 10.30
N THR A 186 -1.70 10.67 9.13
CA THR A 186 -0.43 10.72 8.37
C THR A 186 -0.52 11.68 7.17
N ALA A 187 0.38 12.66 7.04
CA ALA A 187 0.39 13.60 5.89
C ALA A 187 1.11 13.09 4.63
N LYS A 188 0.87 11.83 4.31
CA LYS A 188 0.75 11.32 2.95
C LYS A 188 -0.45 10.40 3.00
N LEU A 189 -1.45 10.63 2.17
CA LEU A 189 -2.59 9.73 2.06
C LEU A 189 -2.05 8.36 1.70
N SER A 190 -2.17 7.42 2.62
CA SER A 190 -1.65 6.07 2.49
C SER A 190 -2.68 5.05 2.94
N ASN A 191 -2.38 3.76 2.86
CA ASN A 191 -3.28 2.71 3.37
C ASN A 191 -4.65 2.66 2.65
N PHE A 192 -4.66 2.65 1.32
CA PHE A 192 -5.89 2.52 0.51
C PHE A 192 -6.56 1.15 0.56
N GLY A 193 -6.20 0.27 1.50
CA GLY A 193 -6.78 -1.07 1.56
C GLY A 193 -8.26 -1.06 1.87
N PHE A 194 -8.75 -0.01 2.54
CA PHE A 194 -10.17 0.24 2.77
C PHE A 194 -10.80 1.28 1.82
N ALA A 195 -10.04 1.77 0.84
CA ALA A 195 -10.56 2.77 -0.07
C ALA A 195 -11.59 2.15 -1.01
N VAL A 196 -12.63 2.92 -1.31
CA VAL A 196 -13.71 2.48 -2.19
C VAL A 196 -13.79 3.42 -3.39
N SER A 197 -13.77 2.85 -4.60
CA SER A 197 -14.09 3.56 -5.83
C SER A 197 -15.59 3.47 -6.08
N ILE A 198 -16.25 4.61 -6.30
CA ILE A 198 -17.71 4.68 -6.47
C ILE A 198 -18.05 4.82 -7.95
N ALA A 199 -18.95 3.99 -8.47
CA ALA A 199 -19.46 4.18 -9.83
C ALA A 199 -20.40 5.39 -9.92
N PRO A 200 -20.46 6.09 -11.07
CA PRO A 200 -21.48 7.12 -11.29
C PRO A 200 -22.88 6.54 -11.04
N GLY A 201 -23.61 7.11 -10.09
CA GLY A 201 -24.96 6.68 -9.71
C GLY A 201 -25.05 5.71 -8.52
N GLU A 202 -23.94 5.17 -8.03
CA GLU A 202 -23.92 4.37 -6.81
C GLU A 202 -23.91 5.29 -5.57
N ARG A 203 -24.74 4.97 -4.57
CA ARG A 203 -24.69 5.59 -3.24
C ARG A 203 -23.94 4.65 -2.32
N LEU A 204 -22.94 5.17 -1.58
CA LEU A 204 -22.20 4.43 -0.54
C LEU A 204 -23.10 3.83 0.56
N PHE A 205 -24.35 4.29 0.65
CA PHE A 205 -25.36 3.82 1.59
C PHE A 205 -26.69 3.62 0.85
N SER A 206 -26.94 2.43 0.31
CA SER A 206 -28.31 1.92 0.22
C SER A 206 -28.71 1.46 1.62
N ARG A 207 -29.82 1.99 2.13
CA ARG A 207 -30.40 1.65 3.44
C ARG A 207 -30.55 0.15 3.63
#